data_AF-A0A136LEP7-F1
#
_entry.id   AF-A0A136LEP7-F1
#
_cell.length_a   1.000
_cell.length_b   1.000
_cell.length_c   1.000
_cell.angle_alpha   90.00
_cell.angle_beta   90.00
_cell.angle_gamma   90.00
#
_symmetry.space_group_name_H-M   'P 1'
#
loop_
_entity.id
_entity.type
_entity.pdbx_description
1 polymer ?
#
loop_
_entity_poly.entity_id
_entity_poly.type
_entity_poly.pdbx_seq_one_letter_code
_entity_poly.pdbx_strand_id
1 'polypeptide(L)'
;MELPVSIRALPPEAIEILRYYGANGAASVHADDITVGAGLSDRGFGKAIRRLVTRNLMAMDGDQVYRLTDNGKQAVAELLEYDLMTPPDEREESAPHEIEARFVKRRVVLAAPNPLAATVPAKVIVGFEAADDEDIVMLPLHVSLQLTALHADPEAEQASSLSVENRPVQHHFEVTPGGYTQVRLLLRVLQNDVNEGEEDASSGLYIDLPVAETAGAYSAYSTDLMLKDTSGDSFDL
;
A
#
# COMPACT_ATOMS: atom_id res chain seq x y z
N MET A 1 32.88 -9.91 2.77
CA MET A 1 32.36 -10.81 1.70
C MET A 1 31.05 -10.22 1.21
N GLU A 2 30.56 -10.54 0.00
CA GLU A 2 29.20 -10.13 -0.41
C GLU A 2 28.17 -11.19 0.01
N LEU A 3 26.94 -10.76 0.30
CA LEU A 3 25.82 -11.67 0.59
C LEU A 3 25.58 -12.61 -0.62
N PRO A 4 25.32 -13.92 -0.39
CA PRO A 4 24.97 -14.85 -1.45
C PRO A 4 23.80 -14.36 -2.30
N VAL A 5 23.87 -14.56 -3.63
CA VAL A 5 22.88 -14.03 -4.60
C VAL A 5 21.45 -14.52 -4.30
N SER A 6 21.33 -15.75 -3.81
CA SER A 6 20.08 -16.38 -3.35
C SER A 6 19.40 -15.62 -2.19
N ILE A 7 20.19 -14.92 -1.38
CA ILE A 7 19.79 -14.27 -0.12
C ILE A 7 19.76 -12.75 -0.26
N ARG A 8 20.61 -12.17 -1.10
CA ARG A 8 20.75 -10.71 -1.31
C ARG A 8 19.45 -10.01 -1.71
N ALA A 9 18.55 -10.71 -2.41
CA ALA A 9 17.26 -10.18 -2.85
C ALA A 9 16.09 -10.51 -1.88
N LEU A 10 16.41 -10.96 -0.66
CA LEU A 10 15.44 -11.14 0.42
C LEU A 10 15.35 -9.87 1.27
N PRO A 11 14.16 -9.52 1.79
CA PRO A 11 14.02 -8.44 2.74
C PRO A 11 14.73 -8.79 4.06
N PRO A 12 15.19 -7.80 4.85
CA PRO A 12 15.90 -8.02 6.10
C PRO A 12 15.17 -8.97 7.06
N GLU A 13 13.86 -8.82 7.19
CA GLU A 13 13.04 -9.64 8.08
C GLU A 13 13.02 -11.13 7.67
N ALA A 14 13.13 -11.41 6.37
CA ALA A 14 13.25 -12.79 5.87
C ALA A 14 14.64 -13.37 6.17
N ILE A 15 15.69 -12.55 6.16
CA ILE A 15 17.04 -12.96 6.53
C ILE A 15 17.08 -13.29 8.03
N GLU A 16 16.42 -12.50 8.88
CA GLU A 16 16.33 -12.77 10.32
C GLU A 16 15.62 -14.09 10.63
N ILE A 17 14.57 -14.46 9.88
CA ILE A 17 13.95 -15.78 10.00
C ILE A 17 14.96 -16.89 9.65
N LEU A 18 15.73 -16.74 8.57
CA LEU A 18 16.76 -17.73 8.21
C LEU A 18 17.86 -17.84 9.27
N ARG A 19 18.29 -16.72 9.86
CA ARG A 19 19.23 -16.69 10.99
C ARG A 19 18.69 -17.42 12.21
N TYR A 20 17.42 -17.19 12.54
CA TYR A 20 16.75 -17.89 13.63
C TYR A 20 16.78 -19.42 13.43
N TYR A 21 16.51 -19.92 12.22
CA TYR A 21 16.62 -21.34 11.92
C TYR A 21 18.06 -21.86 11.97
N GLY A 22 19.02 -21.07 11.48
CA GLY A 22 20.45 -21.41 11.54
C GLY A 22 20.97 -21.54 12.97
N ALA A 23 20.54 -20.64 13.87
CA ALA A 23 20.95 -20.65 15.26
C ALA A 23 20.32 -21.79 16.07
N ASN A 24 19.04 -22.10 15.81
CA ASN A 24 18.28 -23.07 16.61
C ASN A 24 18.29 -24.50 16.04
N GLY A 25 18.73 -24.69 14.78
CA GLY A 25 18.81 -26.01 14.15
C GLY A 25 17.46 -26.75 14.05
N ALA A 26 16.35 -26.03 14.16
CA ALA A 26 15.02 -26.60 14.23
C ALA A 26 14.52 -27.03 12.84
N ALA A 27 13.90 -28.21 12.76
CA ALA A 27 13.37 -28.74 11.50
C ALA A 27 12.04 -28.08 11.10
N SER A 28 11.16 -27.85 12.09
CA SER A 28 9.84 -27.26 11.91
C SER A 28 9.49 -26.42 13.14
N VAL A 29 8.98 -25.20 12.95
CA VAL A 29 8.72 -24.24 14.04
C VAL A 29 7.39 -23.51 13.79
N HIS A 30 6.64 -23.23 14.86
CA HIS A 30 5.40 -22.47 14.79
C HIS A 30 5.65 -20.98 14.51
N ALA A 31 4.71 -20.31 13.84
CA ALA A 31 4.80 -18.89 13.50
C ALA A 31 5.16 -18.01 14.70
N ASP A 32 4.45 -18.17 15.82
CA ASP A 32 4.68 -17.37 17.04
C ASP A 32 6.12 -17.47 17.55
N ASP A 33 6.69 -18.68 17.55
CA ASP A 33 8.07 -18.91 18.01
C ASP A 33 9.09 -18.29 17.05
N ILE A 34 8.81 -18.30 15.74
CA ILE A 34 9.64 -17.63 14.73
C ILE A 34 9.55 -16.12 14.91
N THR A 35 8.35 -15.56 15.06
CA THR A 35 8.13 -14.13 15.24
C THR A 35 8.87 -13.60 16.46
N VAL A 36 8.74 -14.27 17.60
CA VAL A 36 9.45 -13.90 18.83
C VAL A 36 10.96 -14.13 18.68
N GLY A 37 11.35 -15.29 18.15
CA GLY A 37 12.75 -15.69 18.04
C GLY A 37 13.58 -14.87 17.05
N ALA A 38 12.95 -14.35 16.01
CA ALA A 38 13.55 -13.44 15.03
C ALA A 38 13.32 -11.95 15.36
N GLY A 39 12.62 -11.63 16.47
CA GLY A 39 12.38 -10.26 16.91
C GLY A 39 11.46 -9.45 15.99
N LEU A 40 10.52 -10.11 15.31
CA LEU A 40 9.64 -9.49 14.31
C LEU A 40 8.31 -9.04 14.91
N SER A 41 7.66 -8.08 14.25
CA SER A 41 6.22 -7.82 14.44
C SER A 41 5.39 -8.82 13.63
N ASP A 42 4.11 -9.02 13.97
CA ASP A 42 3.20 -9.90 13.20
C ASP A 42 3.13 -9.50 11.73
N ARG A 43 3.13 -8.18 11.45
CA ARG A 43 3.16 -7.64 10.09
C ARG A 43 4.48 -7.97 9.38
N GLY A 44 5.61 -7.77 10.06
CA GLY A 44 6.95 -8.08 9.54
C GLY A 44 7.10 -9.58 9.24
N PHE A 45 6.62 -10.44 10.14
CA PHE A 45 6.59 -11.88 9.95
C PHE A 45 5.77 -12.28 8.71
N GLY A 46 4.56 -11.75 8.56
CA GLY A 46 3.69 -12.05 7.41
C GLY A 46 4.35 -11.73 6.07
N LYS A 47 5.02 -10.58 5.96
CA LYS A 47 5.76 -10.17 4.74
C LYS A 47 6.95 -11.09 4.47
N ALA A 48 7.75 -11.35 5.50
CA ALA A 48 8.95 -12.16 5.44
C ALA A 48 8.65 -13.62 5.04
N ILE A 49 7.68 -14.26 5.71
CA ILE A 49 7.35 -15.66 5.48
C ILE A 49 6.74 -15.88 4.10
N ARG A 50 5.92 -14.94 3.61
CA ARG A 50 5.36 -14.97 2.25
C ARG A 50 6.50 -15.00 1.22
N ARG A 51 7.50 -14.12 1.35
CA ARG A 51 8.66 -14.06 0.44
C ARG A 51 9.49 -15.35 0.46
N LEU A 52 9.72 -15.93 1.64
CA LEU A 52 10.47 -17.18 1.82
C LEU A 52 9.73 -18.38 1.22
N VAL A 53 8.41 -18.44 1.37
CA VAL A 53 7.57 -19.50 0.76
C VAL A 53 7.51 -19.36 -0.76
N THR A 54 7.27 -18.15 -1.29
CA THR A 54 7.23 -17.91 -2.74
C THR A 54 8.53 -18.28 -3.44
N ARG A 55 9.68 -18.06 -2.77
CA ARG A 55 11.01 -18.43 -3.28
C ARG A 55 11.39 -19.88 -2.99
N ASN A 56 10.47 -20.69 -2.47
CA ASN A 56 10.67 -22.10 -2.15
C ASN A 56 11.85 -22.33 -1.17
N LEU A 57 12.09 -21.40 -0.25
CA LEU A 57 13.06 -21.55 0.85
C LEU A 57 12.39 -22.14 2.09
N MET A 58 11.10 -21.88 2.26
CA MET A 58 10.30 -22.45 3.35
C MET A 58 9.01 -23.06 2.81
N ALA A 59 8.46 -24.00 3.57
CA ALA A 59 7.16 -24.59 3.32
C ALA A 59 6.34 -24.62 4.62
N MET A 60 5.03 -24.44 4.50
CA MET A 60 4.09 -24.60 5.61
C MET A 60 3.58 -26.04 5.63
N ASP A 61 3.77 -26.74 6.75
CA ASP A 61 3.31 -28.13 6.94
C ASP A 61 1.90 -28.22 7.53
N GLY A 62 1.33 -27.08 7.94
CA GLY A 62 0.00 -26.95 8.55
C GLY A 62 0.06 -26.28 9.92
N ASP A 63 -1.08 -25.76 10.39
CA ASP A 63 -1.21 -25.13 11.72
C ASP A 63 -0.14 -24.04 11.98
N GLN A 64 0.15 -23.23 10.96
CA GLN A 64 1.19 -22.19 11.00
C GLN A 64 2.60 -22.69 11.37
N VAL A 65 2.87 -23.98 11.17
CA VAL A 65 4.20 -24.57 11.32
C VAL A 65 4.94 -24.49 10.00
N TYR A 66 6.13 -23.90 10.04
CA TYR A 66 7.00 -23.72 8.90
C TYR A 66 8.27 -24.57 9.03
N ARG A 67 8.76 -25.07 7.89
CA ARG A 67 10.04 -25.79 7.79
C ARG A 67 10.87 -25.29 6.64
N LEU A 68 12.18 -25.50 6.75
CA LEU A 68 13.10 -25.27 5.64
C LEU A 68 12.90 -26.33 4.55
N THR A 69 12.88 -25.88 3.30
CA THR A 69 13.09 -26.75 2.14
C THR A 69 14.59 -27.06 2.02
N ASP A 70 14.98 -27.91 1.07
CA ASP A 70 16.40 -28.17 0.83
C ASP A 70 17.14 -26.91 0.32
N ASN A 71 16.45 -26.06 -0.45
CA ASN A 71 16.97 -24.75 -0.84
C ASN A 71 17.11 -23.81 0.37
N GLY A 72 16.16 -23.86 1.31
CA GLY A 72 16.23 -23.10 2.55
C GLY A 72 17.40 -23.52 3.43
N LYS A 73 17.66 -24.83 3.58
CA LYS A 73 18.82 -25.35 4.33
C LYS A 73 20.14 -24.89 3.72
N GLN A 74 20.23 -24.92 2.38
CA GLN A 74 21.40 -24.44 1.66
C GLN A 74 21.61 -22.94 1.88
N ALA A 75 20.54 -22.13 1.78
CA ALA A 75 20.60 -20.70 2.05
C ALA A 75 21.01 -20.38 3.50
N VAL A 76 20.50 -21.14 4.48
CA VAL A 76 20.93 -21.01 5.89
C VAL A 76 22.41 -21.35 6.06
N ALA A 77 22.91 -22.41 5.42
CA ALA A 77 24.32 -22.78 5.49
C ALA A 77 25.23 -21.69 4.90
N GLU A 78 24.86 -21.15 3.73
CA GLU A 78 25.57 -20.04 3.08
C GLU A 78 25.53 -18.77 3.95
N LEU A 79 24.41 -18.48 4.60
CA LEU A 79 24.26 -17.33 5.49
C LEU A 79 25.11 -17.47 6.75
N LEU A 80 25.17 -18.66 7.34
CA LEU A 80 26.03 -18.94 8.49
C LEU A 80 27.50 -18.80 8.13
N GLU A 81 27.92 -19.28 6.96
CA GLU A 81 29.28 -19.10 6.47
C GLU A 81 29.62 -17.62 6.27
N TYR A 82 28.69 -16.85 5.69
CA TYR A 82 28.83 -15.40 5.55
C TYR A 82 28.95 -14.68 6.89
N ASP A 83 28.08 -15.01 7.85
CA ASP A 83 28.05 -14.41 9.19
C ASP A 83 29.32 -14.77 10.00
N LEU A 84 29.91 -15.95 9.77
CA LEU A 84 31.20 -16.34 10.38
C LEU A 84 32.38 -15.54 9.81
N MET A 85 32.32 -15.14 8.54
CA MET A 85 33.37 -14.39 7.88
C MET A 85 33.19 -12.87 7.95
N THR A 86 32.08 -12.38 8.51
CA THR A 86 31.76 -10.95 8.58
C THR A 86 31.34 -10.59 10.01
N PRO A 87 32.17 -9.84 10.78
CA PRO A 87 31.85 -9.43 12.14
C PRO A 87 30.49 -8.68 12.23
N PRO A 88 29.77 -8.72 13.36
CA PRO A 88 28.52 -7.98 13.56
C PRO A 88 28.61 -6.51 13.17
N ASP A 89 29.70 -5.84 13.55
CA ASP A 89 29.89 -4.41 13.32
C ASP A 89 30.00 -4.06 11.81
N GLU A 90 30.60 -4.94 11.01
CA GLU A 90 30.68 -4.78 9.55
C GLU A 90 29.35 -5.14 8.85
N ARG A 91 28.49 -5.94 9.52
CA ARG A 91 27.16 -6.31 9.02
C ARG A 91 26.14 -5.18 9.21
N GLU A 92 26.21 -4.42 10.29
CA GLU A 92 25.33 -3.25 10.49
C GLU A 92 25.66 -2.12 9.49
N GLU A 93 26.94 -1.92 9.16
CA GLU A 93 27.34 -0.96 8.12
C GLU A 93 27.00 -1.43 6.70
N SER A 94 26.97 -2.74 6.47
CA SER A 94 26.68 -3.36 5.15
C SER A 94 25.23 -3.84 4.98
N ALA A 95 24.42 -3.76 6.04
CA ALA A 95 23.02 -4.12 5.99
C ALA A 95 22.33 -3.18 5.00
N PRO A 96 21.48 -3.70 4.08
CA PRO A 96 20.59 -2.84 3.34
C PRO A 96 19.80 -2.07 4.40
N HIS A 97 20.05 -0.76 4.49
CA HIS A 97 19.23 0.10 5.32
C HIS A 97 17.80 -0.15 4.84
N GLU A 98 16.89 -0.50 5.76
CA GLU A 98 15.47 -0.47 5.45
C GLU A 98 15.21 0.86 4.77
N ILE A 99 14.88 0.84 3.48
CA ILE A 99 14.47 2.05 2.78
C ILE A 99 13.16 2.40 3.45
N GLU A 100 13.22 3.30 4.44
CA GLU A 100 12.04 3.80 5.10
C GLU A 100 11.08 4.25 4.00
N ALA A 101 9.89 3.66 3.98
CA ALA A 101 8.90 3.96 2.98
C ALA A 101 8.63 5.47 3.01
N ARG A 102 9.01 6.16 1.94
CA ARG A 102 8.72 7.58 1.80
C ARG A 102 7.23 7.73 1.53
N PHE A 103 6.56 8.58 2.31
CA PHE A 103 5.18 8.97 2.04
C PHE A 103 5.16 10.43 1.58
N VAL A 104 4.32 10.72 0.60
CA VAL A 104 4.08 12.08 0.09
C VAL A 104 2.65 12.49 0.38
N LYS A 105 2.48 13.75 0.76
CA LYS A 105 1.18 14.35 1.00
C LYS A 105 0.54 14.74 -0.34
N ARG A 106 -0.75 14.46 -0.48
CA ARG A 106 -1.55 14.82 -1.67
C ARG A 106 -2.91 15.33 -1.25
N ARG A 107 -3.27 16.53 -1.72
CA ARG A 107 -4.61 17.08 -1.51
C ARG A 107 -5.56 16.57 -2.58
N VAL A 108 -6.56 15.81 -2.15
CA VAL A 108 -7.70 15.45 -2.99
C VAL A 108 -8.79 16.50 -2.84
N VAL A 109 -9.43 16.86 -3.95
CA VAL A 109 -10.50 17.85 -4.03
C VAL A 109 -11.71 17.19 -4.69
N LEU A 110 -12.87 17.31 -4.06
CA LEU A 110 -14.17 16.98 -4.64
C LEU A 110 -14.96 18.29 -4.82
N ALA A 111 -15.36 18.58 -6.05
CA ALA A 111 -16.16 19.75 -6.38
C ALA A 111 -17.48 19.36 -7.03
N ALA A 112 -18.58 19.91 -6.53
CA ALA A 112 -19.92 19.65 -7.02
C ALA A 112 -20.80 20.91 -6.88
N PRO A 113 -21.88 21.04 -7.68
CA PRO A 113 -22.88 22.09 -7.47
C PRO A 113 -23.49 22.03 -6.06
N ASN A 114 -23.65 23.18 -5.41
CA ASN A 114 -24.29 23.29 -4.11
C ASN A 114 -25.29 24.45 -4.11
N PRO A 115 -26.62 24.18 -4.06
CA PRO A 115 -27.25 22.86 -4.02
C PRO A 115 -27.14 22.07 -5.34
N LEU A 116 -27.46 20.78 -5.30
CA LEU A 116 -27.68 19.95 -6.48
C LEU A 116 -29.12 20.11 -6.99
N ALA A 117 -29.34 19.98 -8.31
CA ALA A 117 -30.69 20.04 -8.90
C ALA A 117 -31.36 18.65 -8.91
N ALA A 118 -32.58 18.55 -8.38
CA ALA A 118 -33.34 17.30 -8.40
C ALA A 118 -33.57 16.81 -9.84
N THR A 119 -33.39 15.49 -10.08
CA THR A 119 -33.64 14.81 -11.37
C THR A 119 -32.80 15.29 -12.55
N VAL A 120 -31.80 16.14 -12.31
CA VAL A 120 -30.89 16.66 -13.35
C VAL A 120 -29.49 16.10 -13.11
N PRO A 121 -28.88 15.44 -14.11
CA PRO A 121 -27.50 14.96 -13.99
C PRO A 121 -26.52 16.09 -13.65
N ALA A 122 -25.75 15.89 -12.59
CA ALA A 122 -24.71 16.80 -12.12
C ALA A 122 -23.33 16.17 -12.28
N LYS A 123 -22.36 16.98 -12.69
CA LYS A 123 -20.95 16.56 -12.74
C LYS A 123 -20.32 16.77 -11.37
N VAL A 124 -19.78 15.69 -10.80
CA VAL A 124 -18.95 15.71 -9.60
C VAL A 124 -17.51 15.57 -10.05
N ILE A 125 -16.70 16.59 -9.82
CA ILE A 125 -15.29 16.62 -10.22
C ILE A 125 -14.46 16.14 -9.04
N VAL A 126 -13.59 15.18 -9.26
CA VAL A 126 -12.62 14.72 -8.26
C VAL A 126 -11.23 14.89 -8.84
N GLY A 127 -10.32 15.50 -8.11
CA GLY A 127 -8.96 15.71 -8.59
C GLY A 127 -7.95 15.87 -7.48
N PHE A 128 -6.69 15.97 -7.88
CA PHE A 128 -5.57 16.27 -7.02
C PHE A 128 -4.96 17.61 -7.42
N GLU A 129 -4.55 18.37 -6.41
CA GLU A 129 -3.76 19.59 -6.63
C GLU A 129 -2.34 19.24 -7.10
N ALA A 130 -1.58 20.26 -7.51
CA ALA A 130 -0.15 20.10 -7.76
C ALA A 130 0.56 19.64 -6.48
N ALA A 131 1.68 18.93 -6.63
CA ALA A 131 2.50 18.56 -5.49
C ALA A 131 3.16 19.81 -4.89
N ASP A 132 3.24 19.86 -3.55
CA ASP A 132 4.12 20.78 -2.85
C ASP A 132 5.58 20.36 -3.05
N ASP A 133 6.52 21.29 -2.84
CA ASP A 133 7.95 21.10 -3.14
C ASP A 133 8.56 19.88 -2.39
N GLU A 134 8.09 19.60 -1.17
CA GLU A 134 8.55 18.48 -0.33
C GLU A 134 7.96 17.12 -0.77
N ASP A 135 6.87 17.16 -1.53
CA ASP A 135 6.05 16.00 -1.87
C ASP A 135 6.20 15.56 -3.33
N ILE A 136 7.22 16.06 -4.04
CA ILE A 136 7.50 15.68 -5.44
C ILE A 136 7.82 14.19 -5.54
N VAL A 137 7.14 13.50 -6.46
CA VAL A 137 7.41 12.10 -6.81
C VAL A 137 8.15 11.97 -8.13
N MET A 138 8.97 10.93 -8.24
CA MET A 138 9.72 10.63 -9.46
C MET A 138 8.91 9.76 -10.45
N LEU A 139 8.04 8.89 -9.92
CA LEU A 139 7.14 8.04 -10.70
C LEU A 139 5.69 8.41 -10.40
N PRO A 140 4.77 8.29 -11.38
CA PRO A 140 3.35 8.50 -11.15
C PRO A 140 2.81 7.53 -10.09
N LEU A 141 1.98 8.04 -9.19
CA LEU A 141 1.26 7.23 -8.20
C LEU A 141 -0.08 6.80 -8.79
N HIS A 142 -0.34 5.50 -8.84
CA HIS A 142 -1.59 4.97 -9.37
C HIS A 142 -2.62 4.81 -8.25
N VAL A 143 -3.75 5.52 -8.39
CA VAL A 143 -4.85 5.46 -7.43
C VAL A 143 -6.16 5.07 -8.10
N SER A 144 -7.03 4.43 -7.34
CA SER A 144 -8.40 4.13 -7.70
C SER A 144 -9.34 5.05 -6.89
N LEU A 145 -10.18 5.79 -7.59
CA LEU A 145 -11.24 6.63 -7.02
C LEU A 145 -12.54 5.83 -7.03
N GLN A 146 -13.18 5.70 -5.87
CA GLN A 146 -14.48 5.06 -5.71
C GLN A 146 -15.49 6.07 -5.16
N LEU A 147 -16.52 6.39 -5.93
CA LEU A 147 -17.60 7.29 -5.56
C LEU A 147 -18.89 6.51 -5.34
N THR A 148 -19.47 6.63 -4.15
CA THR A 148 -20.84 6.21 -3.86
C THR A 148 -21.70 7.44 -3.63
N ALA A 149 -22.88 7.50 -4.24
CA ALA A 149 -23.86 8.56 -4.02
C ALA A 149 -25.13 7.97 -3.40
N LEU A 150 -25.47 8.40 -2.18
CA LEU A 150 -26.74 8.02 -1.54
C LEU A 150 -27.82 9.03 -1.90
N HIS A 151 -29.04 8.54 -2.14
CA HIS A 151 -30.19 9.33 -2.60
C HIS A 151 -30.03 9.92 -4.01
N ALA A 152 -29.18 9.31 -4.83
CA ALA A 152 -28.92 9.71 -6.20
C ALA A 152 -28.60 8.49 -7.07
N ASP A 153 -28.76 8.65 -8.38
CA ASP A 153 -28.39 7.65 -9.36
C ASP A 153 -27.01 7.95 -9.97
N PRO A 154 -26.18 6.92 -10.23
CA PRO A 154 -26.40 5.53 -9.83
C PRO A 154 -26.21 5.34 -8.31
N GLU A 155 -27.05 4.50 -7.69
CA GLU A 155 -26.83 4.03 -6.31
C GLU A 155 -25.59 3.10 -6.22
N ALA A 156 -25.24 2.45 -7.33
CA ALA A 156 -24.06 1.60 -7.42
C ALA A 156 -22.77 2.42 -7.36
N GLU A 157 -21.73 1.85 -6.75
CA GLU A 157 -20.41 2.47 -6.66
C GLU A 157 -19.81 2.67 -8.06
N GLN A 158 -19.30 3.87 -8.31
CA GLN A 158 -18.57 4.22 -9.53
C GLN A 158 -17.08 4.20 -9.23
N ALA A 159 -16.29 3.54 -10.07
CA ALA A 159 -14.85 3.44 -9.90
C ALA A 159 -14.10 3.99 -11.13
N SER A 160 -12.94 4.61 -10.88
CA SER A 160 -12.07 5.14 -11.93
C SER A 160 -10.62 5.14 -11.48
N SER A 161 -9.69 4.90 -12.39
CA SER A 161 -8.25 4.95 -12.08
C SER A 161 -7.66 6.30 -12.51
N LEU A 162 -6.75 6.82 -11.69
CA LEU A 162 -6.04 8.07 -11.93
C LEU A 162 -4.53 7.90 -11.69
N SER A 163 -3.73 8.49 -12.57
CA SER A 163 -2.29 8.64 -12.34
C SER A 163 -2.02 10.01 -11.73
N VAL A 164 -1.58 10.03 -10.48
CA VAL A 164 -1.24 11.25 -9.73
C VAL A 164 0.24 11.55 -9.92
N GLU A 165 0.52 12.66 -10.60
CA GLU A 165 1.87 13.17 -10.83
C GLU A 165 2.13 14.40 -9.93
N ASN A 166 3.07 15.26 -10.31
CA ASN A 166 3.35 16.53 -9.63
C ASN A 166 2.47 17.70 -10.14
N ARG A 167 1.64 17.46 -11.15
CA ARG A 167 0.73 18.45 -11.74
C ARG A 167 -0.72 18.13 -11.39
N PRO A 168 -1.62 19.14 -11.40
CA PRO A 168 -3.04 18.91 -11.15
C PRO A 168 -3.63 17.91 -12.14
N VAL A 169 -4.45 17.01 -11.63
CA VAL A 169 -5.14 15.99 -12.43
C VAL A 169 -6.57 15.84 -11.91
N GLN A 170 -7.53 15.59 -12.80
CA GLN A 170 -8.93 15.47 -12.43
C GLN A 170 -9.67 14.41 -13.26
N HIS A 171 -10.71 13.87 -12.65
CA HIS A 171 -11.71 13.00 -13.23
C HIS A 171 -13.11 13.57 -12.90
N HIS A 172 -14.14 13.13 -13.61
CA HIS A 172 -15.51 13.50 -13.28
C HIS A 172 -16.41 12.27 -13.27
N PHE A 173 -17.28 12.23 -12.27
CA PHE A 173 -18.40 11.31 -12.19
C PHE A 173 -19.69 12.05 -12.52
N GLU A 174 -20.71 11.30 -12.92
CA GLU A 174 -22.05 11.82 -13.09
C GLU A 174 -22.94 11.28 -11.97
N VAL A 175 -23.71 12.18 -11.35
CA VAL A 175 -24.65 11.86 -10.27
C VAL A 175 -25.95 12.59 -10.55
N THR A 176 -27.07 11.86 -10.56
CA THR A 176 -28.41 12.43 -10.73
C THR A 176 -29.16 12.38 -9.40
N PRO A 177 -29.36 13.52 -8.71
CA PRO A 177 -30.08 13.54 -7.44
C PRO A 177 -31.52 13.04 -7.57
N GLY A 178 -31.96 12.22 -6.62
CA GLY A 178 -33.37 11.83 -6.51
C GLY A 178 -34.24 12.95 -5.92
N GLY A 179 -35.51 12.63 -5.64
CA GLY A 179 -36.49 13.55 -5.02
C GLY A 179 -36.30 13.78 -3.52
N TYR A 180 -35.08 13.66 -3.00
CA TYR A 180 -34.74 13.84 -1.59
C TYR A 180 -34.30 15.28 -1.31
N THR A 181 -34.22 15.68 -0.04
CA THR A 181 -33.73 17.03 0.33
C THR A 181 -32.19 17.13 0.34
N GLN A 182 -31.51 15.99 0.29
CA GLN A 182 -30.05 15.90 0.44
C GLN A 182 -29.50 14.64 -0.23
N VAL A 183 -28.35 14.78 -0.87
CA VAL A 183 -27.52 13.69 -1.40
C VAL A 183 -26.25 13.60 -0.59
N ARG A 184 -25.81 12.39 -0.26
CA ARG A 184 -24.49 12.14 0.34
C ARG A 184 -23.54 11.58 -0.70
N LEU A 185 -22.40 12.23 -0.87
CA LEU A 185 -21.31 11.74 -1.71
C LEU A 185 -20.21 11.17 -0.81
N LEU A 186 -19.82 9.93 -1.04
CA LEU A 186 -18.71 9.26 -0.35
C LEU A 186 -17.62 8.95 -1.38
N LEU A 187 -16.47 9.61 -1.25
CA LEU A 187 -15.29 9.35 -2.05
C LEU A 187 -14.29 8.54 -1.23
N ARG A 188 -13.90 7.39 -1.74
CA ARG A 188 -12.75 6.61 -1.29
C ARG A 188 -11.63 6.71 -2.32
N VAL A 189 -10.40 6.82 -1.84
CA VAL A 189 -9.20 6.76 -2.66
C VAL A 189 -8.43 5.52 -2.23
N LEU A 190 -7.96 4.72 -3.17
CA LEU A 190 -7.18 3.52 -2.89
C LEU A 190 -5.89 3.62 -3.69
N GLN A 191 -4.75 3.40 -3.06
CA GLN A 191 -3.47 3.36 -3.74
C GLN A 191 -3.19 1.93 -4.17
N ASN A 192 -3.00 1.74 -5.47
CA ASN A 192 -2.68 0.42 -6.00
C ASN A 192 -1.17 0.18 -5.80
N ASP A 193 -0.78 -0.68 -4.87
CA ASP A 193 0.61 -1.15 -4.80
C ASP A 193 0.83 -2.22 -5.89
N VAL A 194 1.82 -1.99 -6.75
CA VAL A 194 2.17 -2.86 -7.89
C VAL A 194 2.70 -4.22 -7.40
N ASN A 195 3.16 -4.32 -6.15
CA ASN A 195 3.84 -5.50 -5.63
C ASN A 195 3.04 -6.33 -4.61
N GLU A 196 1.98 -5.78 -3.99
CA GLU A 196 1.41 -6.41 -2.79
C GLU A 196 -0.01 -6.96 -2.94
N GLY A 197 -0.77 -6.65 -4.00
CA GLY A 197 -2.14 -7.17 -4.14
C GLY A 197 -3.08 -6.82 -2.97
N GLU A 198 -2.62 -5.95 -2.07
CA GLU A 198 -3.32 -5.41 -0.92
C GLU A 198 -3.65 -3.94 -1.24
N GLU A 199 -4.94 -3.59 -1.20
CA GLU A 199 -5.41 -2.21 -1.27
C GLU A 199 -5.21 -1.59 0.12
N ASP A 200 -4.12 -0.87 0.35
CA ASP A 200 -3.98 -0.08 1.57
C ASP A 200 -5.05 1.02 1.54
N ALA A 201 -5.96 0.99 2.52
CA ALA A 201 -7.09 1.90 2.60
C ALA A 201 -6.59 3.34 2.66
N SER A 202 -6.56 4.00 1.51
CA SER A 202 -6.23 5.41 1.46
C SER A 202 -7.49 6.17 1.89
N SER A 203 -7.27 7.17 2.72
CA SER A 203 -8.33 7.99 3.28
C SER A 203 -9.25 8.58 2.20
N GLY A 204 -10.46 8.96 2.60
CA GLY A 204 -11.47 9.53 1.71
C GLY A 204 -12.13 10.76 2.31
N LEU A 205 -13.18 11.24 1.66
CA LEU A 205 -14.03 12.29 2.22
C LEU A 205 -15.50 11.98 1.93
N TYR A 206 -16.38 12.44 2.81
CA TYR A 206 -17.80 12.43 2.55
C TYR A 206 -18.36 13.84 2.71
N ILE A 207 -19.33 14.18 1.87
CA ILE A 207 -20.05 15.44 1.95
C ILE A 207 -21.55 15.23 1.78
N ASP A 208 -22.30 16.11 2.43
CA ASP A 208 -23.74 16.16 2.38
C ASP A 208 -24.14 17.43 1.63
N LEU A 209 -24.79 17.26 0.47
CA LEU A 209 -25.20 18.36 -0.41
C LEU A 209 -26.72 18.50 -0.42
N PRO A 210 -27.26 19.71 -0.18
CA PRO A 210 -28.69 19.95 -0.30
C PRO A 210 -29.15 19.78 -1.76
N VAL A 211 -30.40 19.36 -1.92
CA VAL A 211 -31.07 19.27 -3.23
C VAL A 211 -32.11 20.38 -3.34
N ALA A 212 -32.14 21.06 -4.47
CA ALA A 212 -33.06 22.14 -4.78
C ALA A 212 -33.62 22.02 -6.21
N GLU A 213 -34.52 22.92 -6.59
CA GLU A 213 -35.08 22.97 -7.95
C GLU A 213 -34.03 23.34 -9.01
N THR A 214 -33.03 24.14 -8.62
CA THR A 214 -31.96 24.61 -9.51
C THR A 214 -30.60 24.33 -8.88
N ALA A 215 -29.61 24.03 -9.73
CA ALA A 215 -28.26 23.79 -9.29
C ALA A 215 -27.59 25.11 -8.91
N GLY A 216 -26.84 25.10 -7.80
CA GLY A 216 -26.02 26.23 -7.39
C GLY A 216 -24.66 26.27 -8.07
N ALA A 217 -23.80 27.16 -7.58
CA ALA A 217 -22.40 27.22 -7.99
C ALA A 217 -21.62 26.01 -7.46
N TYR A 218 -20.47 25.73 -8.07
CA TYR A 218 -19.58 24.70 -7.56
C TYR A 218 -19.00 25.09 -6.20
N SER A 219 -19.09 24.18 -5.24
CA SER A 219 -18.35 24.22 -3.98
C SER A 219 -17.31 23.11 -4.00
N ALA A 220 -16.10 23.42 -3.52
CA ALA A 220 -15.00 22.47 -3.44
C ALA A 220 -14.75 22.08 -1.97
N TYR A 221 -14.50 20.80 -1.76
CA TYR A 221 -14.21 20.20 -0.47
C TYR A 221 -12.94 19.38 -0.62
N SER A 222 -12.03 19.46 0.34
CA SER A 222 -10.73 18.82 0.23
C SER A 222 -10.31 18.16 1.52
N THR A 223 -9.43 17.18 1.37
CA THR A 223 -8.66 16.59 2.47
C THR A 223 -7.28 16.25 1.97
N ASP A 224 -6.33 16.22 2.89
CA ASP A 224 -4.98 15.76 2.61
C ASP A 224 -4.92 14.24 2.82
N LEU A 225 -4.19 13.54 1.94
CA LEU A 225 -3.95 12.10 1.96
C LEU A 225 -2.44 11.86 2.01
N MET A 226 -2.02 10.78 2.67
CA MET A 226 -0.64 10.29 2.59
C MET A 226 -0.59 9.14 1.60
N LEU A 227 0.19 9.28 0.54
CA LEU A 227 0.41 8.23 -0.47
C LEU A 227 1.86 7.73 -0.38
N LYS A 228 2.06 6.43 -0.49
CA LYS A 228 3.39 5.80 -0.51
C LYS A 228 4.10 6.14 -1.81
N ASP A 229 5.33 6.64 -1.75
CA ASP A 229 6.17 6.85 -2.92
C ASP A 229 6.75 5.51 -3.37
N THR A 230 6.36 5.06 -4.57
CA THR A 230 6.75 3.76 -5.12
C THR A 230 8.11 3.80 -5.84
N SER A 231 8.78 4.94 -5.89
CA SER A 231 10.11 5.04 -6.52
C SER A 231 11.16 4.15 -5.83
N GLY A 232 11.06 3.97 -4.51
CA GLY A 232 11.92 3.06 -3.74
C GLY A 232 11.75 1.59 -4.09
N ASP A 233 10.57 1.18 -4.56
CA ASP A 233 10.23 -0.23 -4.86
C ASP A 233 10.72 -0.68 -6.25
N SER A 234 11.16 0.26 -7.11
CA SER A 234 11.53 0.00 -8.51
C SER A 234 12.98 -0.43 -8.75
N PHE A 235 13.85 -0.31 -7.74
CA PHE A 235 15.27 -0.65 -7.87
C PHE A 235 15.59 -2.13 -7.61
N ASP A 236 14.58 -2.96 -7.33
CA ASP A 236 14.71 -4.39 -6.99
C ASP A 236 14.40 -5.37 -8.16
N LEU A 237 14.45 -4.90 -9.41
CA LEU A 237 14.29 -5.75 -10.62
C LEU A 237 15.62 -6.16 -11.26
#